data_AF-A0AAI8ZLJ9-F1
#
_entry.id   AF-A0AAI8ZLJ9-F1
#
_cell.length_a   1.000
_cell.length_b   1.000
_cell.length_c   1.000
_cell.angle_alpha   90.00
_cell.angle_beta   90.00
_cell.angle_gamma   90.00
#
_symmetry.space_group_name_H-M   'P 1'
#
loop_
_entity.id
_entity.type
_entity.pdbx_description
1 polymer ?
#
loop_
_entity_poly.entity_id
_entity_poly.type
_entity_poly.pdbx_seq_one_letter_code
_entity_poly.pdbx_strand_id
1 'polypeptide(L)'
;MDKTETNISLETEEKIACAILQGAKTADVAAVNRIKYATCREILHKYCRRVNPEAFDRINIDAANKDCHSPYLEQLRAQKHLFIPQAEPRDPEQLRREIEQQNARLTSAQIALRSERTILSQLEAEFAAAIKKHQ
;
A
#
# COMPACT_ATOMS: atom_id res chain seq x y z
N MET A 1 10.16 -34.12 -14.33
CA MET A 1 9.88 -32.67 -14.41
C MET A 1 9.39 -32.24 -13.04
N ASP A 2 10.25 -31.53 -12.32
CA ASP A 2 10.05 -31.14 -10.93
C ASP A 2 8.97 -30.06 -10.85
N LYS A 3 7.74 -30.42 -10.43
CA LYS A 3 6.68 -29.46 -10.13
C LYS A 3 6.95 -28.94 -8.73
N THR A 4 7.78 -27.91 -8.64
CA THR A 4 7.91 -27.11 -7.43
C THR A 4 6.59 -26.34 -7.26
N GLU A 5 5.60 -27.00 -6.67
CA GLU A 5 4.42 -26.34 -6.13
C GLU A 5 4.94 -25.41 -5.03
N THR A 6 5.19 -24.17 -5.41
CA THR A 6 5.53 -23.11 -4.46
C THR A 6 4.24 -22.91 -3.68
N ASN A 7 4.17 -23.47 -2.47
CA ASN A 7 3.00 -23.43 -1.62
C ASN A 7 2.87 -22.00 -1.04
N ILE A 8 2.49 -21.06 -1.91
CA ILE A 8 2.31 -19.64 -1.59
C ILE A 8 0.99 -19.53 -0.82
N SER A 9 1.03 -18.92 0.36
CA SER A 9 -0.16 -18.76 1.18
C SER A 9 -1.22 -17.90 0.47
N LEU A 10 -2.49 -18.12 0.77
CA LEU A 10 -3.61 -17.35 0.20
C LEU A 10 -3.45 -15.84 0.44
N GLU A 11 -2.95 -15.46 1.61
CA GLU A 11 -2.68 -14.07 1.97
C GLU A 11 -1.56 -13.45 1.10
N THR A 12 -0.54 -14.25 0.75
CA THR A 12 0.54 -13.80 -0.13
C THR A 12 0.06 -13.71 -1.59
N GLU A 13 -0.76 -14.67 -2.05
CA GLU A 13 -1.41 -14.60 -3.36
C GLU A 13 -2.25 -13.31 -3.49
N GLU A 14 -3.03 -12.97 -2.45
CA GLU A 14 -3.83 -11.75 -2.39
C GLU A 14 -2.96 -10.49 -2.45
N LYS A 15 -1.93 -10.38 -1.62
CA LYS A 15 -1.01 -9.23 -1.63
C LYS A 15 -0.38 -9.01 -3.01
N ILE A 16 0.07 -10.09 -3.66
CA ILE A 16 0.66 -10.04 -4.99
C ILE A 16 -0.37 -9.58 -6.03
N ALA A 17 -1.55 -10.20 -6.06
CA ALA A 17 -2.60 -9.88 -7.02
C ALA A 17 -3.12 -8.44 -6.86
N CYS A 18 -3.39 -8.02 -5.62
CA CYS A 18 -3.82 -6.66 -5.29
C CYS A 18 -2.78 -5.62 -5.70
N ALA A 19 -1.49 -5.84 -5.41
CA ALA A 19 -0.43 -4.91 -5.82
C ALA A 19 -0.38 -4.75 -7.35
N ILE A 20 -0.49 -5.85 -8.10
CA ILE A 20 -0.48 -5.84 -9.57
C ILE A 20 -1.72 -5.12 -10.13
N LEU A 21 -2.91 -5.36 -9.58
CA LEU A 21 -4.16 -4.71 -9.96
C LEU A 21 -4.18 -3.21 -9.60
N GLN A 22 -3.47 -2.81 -8.54
CA GLN A 22 -3.31 -1.40 -8.14
C GLN A 22 -2.31 -0.63 -9.03
N GLY A 23 -1.54 -1.32 -9.87
CA GLY A 23 -0.65 -0.69 -10.86
C GLY A 23 0.83 -1.00 -10.68
N ALA A 24 1.22 -1.83 -9.70
CA ALA A 24 2.62 -2.24 -9.57
C ALA A 24 3.10 -3.00 -10.82
N LYS A 25 4.35 -2.79 -11.22
CA LYS A 25 4.96 -3.55 -12.32
C LYS A 25 5.15 -5.00 -11.88
N THR A 26 4.67 -5.94 -12.69
CA THR A 26 4.74 -7.37 -12.36
C THR A 26 6.19 -7.88 -12.20
N ALA A 27 7.16 -7.27 -12.89
CA ALA A 27 8.58 -7.56 -12.71
C ALA A 27 9.10 -7.18 -11.31
N ASP A 28 8.71 -6.01 -10.80
CA ASP A 28 9.12 -5.54 -9.47
C ASP A 28 8.47 -6.39 -8.38
N VAL A 29 7.19 -6.73 -8.54
CA VAL A 29 6.46 -7.63 -7.62
C VAL A 29 7.09 -9.03 -7.61
N ALA A 30 7.49 -9.55 -8.76
CA ALA A 30 8.19 -10.84 -8.88
C ALA A 30 9.53 -10.83 -8.13
N ALA A 31 10.32 -9.76 -8.29
CA ALA A 31 11.61 -9.61 -7.63
C ALA A 31 11.47 -9.51 -6.09
N VAL A 32 10.54 -8.69 -5.59
CA VAL A 32 10.27 -8.52 -4.16
C VAL A 32 9.84 -9.83 -3.51
N ASN A 33 9.00 -10.61 -4.18
CA ASN A 33 8.48 -11.88 -3.67
C ASN A 33 9.35 -13.09 -4.01
N ARG A 34 10.48 -12.90 -4.71
CA ARG A 34 11.41 -13.95 -5.17
C ARG A 34 10.71 -15.07 -5.96
N ILE A 35 9.77 -14.70 -6.82
CA ILE A 35 9.04 -15.64 -7.70
C ILE A 35 9.24 -15.29 -9.17
N LYS A 36 8.90 -16.22 -10.06
CA LYS A 36 8.98 -15.99 -11.51
C LYS A 36 7.83 -15.08 -11.96
N TYR A 37 8.08 -14.29 -13.01
CA TYR A 37 7.07 -13.45 -13.65
C TYR A 37 5.82 -14.25 -14.07
N ALA A 38 6.02 -15.44 -14.65
CA ALA A 38 4.92 -16.32 -15.04
C ALA A 38 4.04 -16.71 -13.84
N THR A 39 4.66 -17.00 -12.69
CA THR A 39 3.96 -17.31 -11.45
C THR A 39 3.14 -16.12 -10.95
N CYS A 40 3.63 -14.88 -11.05
CA CYS A 40 2.82 -13.70 -10.71
C CYS A 40 1.55 -13.59 -11.57
N ARG A 41 1.66 -13.89 -12.87
CA ARG A 41 0.51 -13.86 -13.79
C ARG A 41 -0.50 -14.95 -13.46
N GLU A 42 -0.03 -16.15 -13.14
CA GLU A 42 -0.89 -17.26 -12.70
C GLU A 42 -1.61 -16.92 -11.39
N ILE A 43 -0.89 -16.39 -10.39
CA ILE A 43 -1.46 -15.94 -9.11
C ILE A 43 -2.54 -14.89 -9.36
N LEU A 44 -2.28 -13.90 -10.21
CA LEU A 44 -3.25 -12.85 -10.54
C LEU A 44 -4.56 -13.45 -11.11
N HIS A 45 -4.44 -14.33 -12.11
CA HIS A 45 -5.62 -14.92 -12.76
C HIS A 45 -6.39 -15.84 -11.80
N LYS A 46 -5.66 -16.64 -11.00
CA LYS A 46 -6.23 -17.53 -9.99
C LYS A 46 -6.96 -16.75 -8.90
N TYR A 47 -6.37 -15.64 -8.44
CA TYR A 47 -6.99 -14.73 -7.48
C TYR A 47 -8.27 -14.09 -8.05
N CYS A 48 -8.22 -13.49 -9.24
CA CYS A 48 -9.39 -12.82 -9.83
C CYS A 48 -10.55 -13.80 -10.05
N ARG A 49 -10.26 -15.02 -10.54
CA ARG A 49 -11.26 -16.09 -10.69
C ARG A 49 -11.86 -16.54 -9.36
N ARG A 50 -11.06 -16.56 -8.28
CA ARG A 50 -11.52 -16.96 -6.94
C ARG A 50 -12.39 -15.89 -6.29
N VAL A 51 -12.03 -14.61 -6.41
CA VAL A 51 -12.75 -13.51 -5.76
C VAL A 51 -14.08 -13.21 -6.46
N ASN A 52 -14.08 -13.17 -7.79
CA ASN A 52 -15.29 -12.85 -8.55
C ASN A 52 -15.30 -13.66 -9.87
N PRO A 53 -15.77 -14.92 -9.82
CA PRO A 53 -15.75 -15.81 -10.98
C PRO A 53 -16.58 -15.26 -12.15
N GLU A 54 -17.74 -14.67 -11.87
CA GLU A 54 -18.62 -14.11 -12.91
C GLU A 54 -18.00 -12.90 -13.62
N ALA A 55 -17.32 -12.01 -12.89
CA ALA A 55 -16.58 -10.91 -13.50
C ALA A 55 -15.40 -11.44 -14.33
N PHE A 56 -14.64 -12.39 -13.79
CA PHE A 56 -13.50 -12.96 -14.50
C PHE A 56 -13.92 -13.66 -15.80
N ASP A 57 -15.00 -14.44 -15.78
CA ASP A 57 -15.49 -15.16 -16.96
C ASP A 57 -16.02 -14.20 -18.03
N ARG A 58 -16.70 -13.12 -17.65
CA ARG A 58 -17.10 -12.07 -18.61
C ARG A 58 -15.89 -11.44 -19.30
N ILE A 59 -14.86 -11.04 -18.53
CA ILE A 59 -13.64 -10.48 -19.11
C ILE A 59 -12.91 -11.51 -19.98
N ASN A 60 -12.93 -12.79 -19.59
CA ASN A 60 -12.32 -13.88 -20.34
C ASN A 60 -13.02 -14.11 -21.68
N ILE A 61 -14.36 -14.05 -21.71
CA ILE A 61 -15.14 -14.10 -22.95
C ILE A 61 -14.81 -12.90 -23.84
N ASP A 62 -14.74 -11.70 -23.26
CA ASP A 62 -14.36 -10.48 -23.99
C ASP A 62 -12.94 -10.56 -24.57
N ALA A 63 -12.02 -11.21 -23.87
CA ALA A 63 -10.67 -11.47 -24.36
C ALA A 63 -10.69 -12.52 -25.49
N ALA A 64 -11.46 -13.60 -25.35
CA ALA A 64 -11.61 -14.62 -26.38
C ALA A 64 -12.19 -14.06 -27.69
N ASN A 65 -13.13 -13.14 -27.61
CA ASN A 65 -13.69 -12.42 -28.76
C ASN A 65 -12.67 -11.52 -29.49
N LYS A 66 -11.51 -11.26 -28.88
CA LYS A 66 -10.40 -10.51 -29.47
C LYS A 66 -9.23 -11.43 -29.83
N ASP A 67 -9.49 -12.72 -30.07
CA ASP A 67 -8.50 -13.77 -30.38
C ASP A 67 -7.45 -14.00 -29.28
N CYS A 68 -7.82 -13.76 -28.01
CA CYS A 68 -6.90 -13.91 -26.88
C CYS A 68 -7.33 -15.06 -25.97
N HIS A 69 -6.40 -15.96 -25.64
CA HIS A 69 -6.68 -17.12 -24.78
C HIS A 69 -6.90 -16.81 -23.30
N SER A 70 -6.68 -15.56 -22.85
CA SER A 70 -6.83 -15.15 -21.46
C SER A 70 -6.98 -13.63 -21.33
N PRO A 71 -7.58 -13.10 -20.24
CA PRO A 71 -7.64 -11.66 -19.97
C PRO A 71 -6.27 -11.01 -19.99
N TYR A 72 -6.18 -9.83 -20.59
CA TYR A 72 -5.00 -8.97 -20.45
C TYR A 72 -4.97 -8.29 -19.08
N LEU A 73 -3.76 -8.01 -18.59
CA LEU A 73 -3.54 -7.28 -17.35
C LEU A 73 -4.29 -5.93 -17.32
N GLU A 74 -4.30 -5.21 -18.43
CA GLU A 74 -5.00 -3.92 -18.53
C GLU A 74 -6.52 -4.05 -18.42
N GLN A 75 -7.11 -5.15 -18.91
CA GLN A 75 -8.54 -5.42 -18.73
C GLN A 75 -8.87 -5.72 -17.27
N LEU A 76 -8.04 -6.52 -16.60
CA LEU A 76 -8.19 -6.81 -15.17
C LEU A 76 -8.01 -5.54 -14.32
N ARG A 77 -7.07 -4.66 -14.69
CA ARG A 77 -6.84 -3.37 -14.02
C ARG A 77 -8.00 -2.39 -14.21
N ALA A 78 -8.57 -2.32 -15.40
CA ALA A 78 -9.73 -1.47 -15.68
C ALA A 78 -10.92 -1.84 -14.77
N GLN A 79 -11.06 -3.13 -14.46
CA GLN A 79 -12.12 -3.67 -13.60
C GLN A 79 -11.63 -4.04 -12.20
N LYS A 80 -10.50 -3.46 -11.73
CA LYS A 80 -9.89 -3.81 -10.43
C LYS A 80 -10.85 -3.73 -9.24
N HIS A 81 -11.86 -2.87 -9.32
CA HIS A 81 -12.87 -2.70 -8.28
C HIS A 81 -13.77 -3.92 -8.07
N LEU A 82 -13.85 -4.82 -9.06
CA LEU A 82 -14.59 -6.08 -8.97
C LEU A 82 -13.80 -7.20 -8.27
N PHE A 83 -12.48 -7.03 -8.11
CA PHE A 83 -11.56 -8.05 -7.61
C PHE A 83 -10.85 -7.65 -6.32
N ILE A 84 -10.61 -6.36 -6.11
CA ILE A 84 -10.05 -5.86 -4.87
C ILE A 84 -11.23 -5.49 -3.97
N PRO A 85 -11.30 -6.03 -2.73
CA PRO A 85 -12.24 -5.55 -1.73
C PRO A 85 -12.11 -4.02 -1.64
N GLN A 86 -13.19 -3.30 -1.96
CA GLN A 86 -13.22 -1.89 -1.64
C GLN A 86 -13.11 -1.83 -0.12
N ALA A 87 -12.07 -1.16 0.39
CA ALA A 87 -12.13 -0.71 1.77
C ALA A 87 -13.46 0.03 1.88
N GLU A 88 -14.32 -0.36 2.83
CA GLU A 88 -15.58 0.35 3.05
C GLU A 88 -15.27 1.85 3.06
N PRO A 89 -16.08 2.68 2.40
CA PRO A 89 -15.88 4.12 2.45
C PRO A 89 -15.85 4.51 3.92
N ARG A 90 -14.65 4.87 4.38
CA ARG A 90 -14.38 5.18 5.78
C ARG A 90 -15.33 6.31 6.17
N ASP A 91 -16.10 6.13 7.25
CA ASP A 91 -17.13 7.08 7.65
C ASP A 91 -16.53 8.50 7.67
N PRO A 92 -17.05 9.44 6.87
CA PRO A 92 -16.49 10.79 6.78
C PRO A 92 -16.44 11.49 8.14
N GLU A 93 -17.38 11.19 9.04
CA GLU A 93 -17.37 11.75 10.39
C GLU A 93 -16.27 11.14 11.26
N GLN A 94 -16.01 9.84 11.12
CA GLN A 94 -14.86 9.20 11.77
C GLN A 94 -13.53 9.77 11.25
N LEU A 95 -13.41 9.99 9.94
CA LEU A 95 -12.21 10.58 9.35
C LEU A 95 -11.97 12.01 9.84
N ARG A 96 -13.04 12.82 9.95
CA ARG A 96 -12.97 14.18 10.50
C ARG A 96 -12.48 14.19 11.95
N ARG A 97 -13.00 13.30 12.79
CA ARG A 97 -12.57 13.16 14.19
C ARG A 97 -11.10 12.74 14.29
N GLU A 98 -10.64 11.80 13.45
CA GLU A 98 -9.24 11.40 13.42
C GLU A 98 -8.32 12.56 13.02
N ILE A 99 -8.70 13.35 11.99
CA ILE A 99 -7.95 14.53 11.55
C ILE A 99 -7.89 15.58 12.66
N GLU A 100 -9.00 15.86 13.32
CA GLU A 100 -9.07 16.82 14.41
C GLU A 100 -8.19 16.39 15.60
N GLN A 101 -8.21 15.10 15.95
CA GLN A 101 -7.35 14.54 16.99
C GLN A 101 -5.87 14.64 16.62
N GLN A 102 -5.50 14.39 15.36
CA GLN A 102 -4.14 14.53 14.87
C GLN A 102 -3.68 16.00 14.91
N ASN A 103 -4.53 16.94 14.50
CA ASN A 103 -4.24 18.37 14.57
C ASN A 103 -4.04 18.87 16.00
N ALA A 104 -4.85 18.40 16.94
CA ALA A 104 -4.68 18.71 18.37
C ALA A 104 -3.33 18.21 18.90
N ARG A 105 -2.96 16.95 18.57
CA ARG A 105 -1.66 16.39 18.96
C ARG A 105 -0.49 17.19 18.36
N LEU A 106 -0.57 17.56 17.09
CA LEU A 106 0.44 18.37 16.41
C LEU A 106 0.59 19.75 17.05
N THR A 107 -0.52 20.39 17.40
CA THR A 107 -0.52 21.71 18.05
C THR A 107 0.17 21.64 19.41
N SER A 108 -0.18 20.65 20.24
CA SER A 108 0.47 20.42 21.53
C SER A 108 1.98 20.15 21.39
N ALA A 109 2.37 19.32 20.42
CA ALA A 109 3.78 19.06 20.14
C ALA A 109 4.55 20.32 19.69
N GLN A 110 3.92 21.18 18.88
CA GLN A 110 4.52 22.47 18.48
C GLN A 110 4.69 23.43 19.66
N ILE A 111 3.72 23.48 20.58
CA ILE A 111 3.84 24.30 21.80
C ILE A 111 5.00 23.80 22.67
N ALA A 112 5.08 22.49 22.91
CA ALA A 112 6.17 21.87 23.67
C ALA A 112 7.54 22.19 23.04
N LEU A 113 7.67 22.02 21.72
CA LEU A 113 8.90 22.33 20.99
C LEU A 113 9.32 23.80 21.13
N ARG A 114 8.36 24.74 21.13
CA ARG A 114 8.65 26.17 21.35
C ARG A 114 9.15 26.44 22.77
N SER A 115 8.55 25.82 23.78
CA SER A 115 9.02 25.95 25.16
C SER A 115 10.42 25.39 25.35
N GLU A 116 10.69 24.20 24.80
CA GLU A 116 12.01 23.56 24.88
C GLU A 116 13.09 24.42 24.22
N ARG A 117 12.81 24.99 23.04
CA ARG A 117 13.73 25.93 22.37
C ARG A 117 14.02 27.18 23.20
N THR A 118 13.00 27.71 23.86
CA THR A 118 13.16 28.89 24.73
C THR A 118 14.06 28.57 25.93
N ILE A 119 13.83 27.43 26.57
CA ILE A 119 14.66 26.95 27.70
C ILE A 119 16.09 26.72 27.24
N LEU A 120 16.29 26.05 26.10
CA LEU A 120 17.62 25.82 25.53
C LEU A 120 18.37 27.15 25.29
N SER A 121 17.67 28.14 24.72
CA SER A 121 18.27 29.46 24.44
C SER A 121 18.67 30.21 25.71
N GLN A 122 17.88 30.07 26.79
CA GLN A 122 18.23 30.64 28.10
C GLN A 122 19.47 29.96 28.70
N LEU A 123 19.52 28.62 28.66
CA LEU A 123 20.67 27.86 29.16
C LEU A 123 21.95 28.18 28.37
N GLU A 124 21.86 28.32 27.05
CA GLU A 124 22.99 28.73 26.21
C GLU A 124 23.50 30.14 26.57
N ALA A 125 22.58 31.08 26.83
CA ALA A 125 22.94 32.42 27.26
C ALA A 125 23.60 32.45 28.65
N GLU A 126 23.07 31.68 29.61
CA GLU A 126 23.65 31.53 30.95
C GLU A 126 25.04 30.89 30.89
N PHE A 127 25.20 29.84 30.09
CA PHE A 127 26.49 29.17 29.89
C PHE A 127 27.53 30.12 29.27
N ALA A 128 27.16 30.89 28.24
CA ALA A 128 28.03 31.88 27.64
C ALA A 128 28.41 33.00 28.62
N ALA A 129 27.48 33.45 29.47
CA ALA A 129 27.74 34.44 30.50
C ALA A 129 28.68 33.90 31.60
N ALA A 130 28.51 32.64 32.01
CA ALA A 130 29.38 31.98 32.99
C ALA A 130 30.82 31.83 32.47
N ILE A 131 31.00 31.45 31.20
CA ILE A 131 32.32 31.36 30.57
C ILE A 131 33.03 32.72 30.57
N LYS A 132 32.33 33.80 30.18
CA LYS A 132 32.90 35.15 30.19
C LYS A 132 33.31 35.65 31.57
N LYS A 133 32.67 35.16 32.64
CA LYS A 133 32.95 35.56 34.01
C LYS A 133 34.16 34.84 34.61
N HIS A 134 34.60 33.75 33.98
CA HIS A 134 35.75 32.93 34.37
C HIS A 134 36.97 33.09 33.45
N GLN A 135 36.88 34.01 32.47
CA GLN A 135 38.02 34.56 31.72
C GLN A 135 38.43 35.90 32.33
#